data_AF-A0ABC9ACJ7-F1
#
_entry.id   AF-A0ABC9ACJ7-F1
#
_cell.length_a   1.000
_cell.length_b   1.000
_cell.length_c   1.000
_cell.angle_alpha   90.00
_cell.angle_beta   90.00
_cell.angle_gamma   90.00
#
_symmetry.space_group_name_H-M   'P 1'
#
loop_
_entity.id
_entity.type
_entity.pdbx_description
1 polymer ?
#
loop_
_entity_poly.entity_id
_entity_poly.type
_entity_poly.pdbx_seq_one_letter_code
_entity_poly.pdbx_strand_id
1 'polypeptide(L)'
;MGSIAPYAVSLLLRLIYGVTNILTKGAFSQGTSACVLVFYRFLIASVLLLPVAFAFERKTAPPLSFKVSLKLFVHALYGMSASTIISYIGLKYTSATSASAVTNLLPVFTFFLAVLFRMESLNLKRSHGIVKVSGLVLCSIGVTVLALYQGPELKSFIHHRLFHETSHDSTNSTRKWILGVILQSFAAAMWALWAVLQGHLFGEYPSKLLNTTLQIVFASIQSFLMALLIERFFKMEALFGCRPCGYTLFWYNTCTFVLPASLVS
;
A
#
# COMPACT_ATOMS: atom_id res chain seq x y z
N MET A 1 -2.08 -25.17 15.87
CA MET A 1 -2.29 -24.75 14.47
C MET A 1 -0.91 -24.57 13.84
N GLY A 2 -0.58 -25.40 12.85
CA GLY A 2 0.81 -25.67 12.44
C GLY A 2 1.53 -24.53 11.71
N SER A 3 2.85 -24.63 11.62
CA SER A 3 3.78 -23.62 11.07
C SER A 3 3.46 -23.15 9.64
N ILE A 4 2.57 -23.83 8.91
CA ILE A 4 2.16 -23.50 7.53
C ILE A 4 1.19 -22.30 7.46
N ALA A 5 0.36 -22.09 8.50
CA ALA A 5 -0.65 -21.03 8.51
C ALA A 5 -0.10 -19.62 8.18
N PRO A 6 0.99 -19.12 8.80
CA PRO A 6 1.53 -17.80 8.48
C PRO A 6 2.07 -17.69 7.04
N TYR A 7 2.66 -18.76 6.50
CA TYR A 7 3.16 -18.75 5.12
C TYR A 7 2.02 -18.75 4.10
N ALA A 8 0.96 -19.53 4.34
CA ALA A 8 -0.22 -19.53 3.51
C ALA A 8 -0.91 -18.15 3.48
N VAL A 9 -1.02 -17.51 4.65
CA VAL A 9 -1.53 -16.13 4.76
C VAL A 9 -0.65 -15.14 3.99
N SER A 10 0.68 -15.24 4.12
CA SER A 10 1.61 -14.37 3.41
C SER A 10 1.50 -14.53 1.89
N LEU A 11 1.42 -15.77 1.40
CA LEU A 11 1.24 -16.07 -0.03
C LEU A 11 -0.09 -15.49 -0.55
N LEU A 12 -1.18 -15.72 0.17
CA LEU A 12 -2.49 -15.20 -0.18
C LEU A 12 -2.47 -13.67 -0.26
N LEU A 13 -1.88 -13.00 0.72
CA LEU A 13 -1.71 -11.54 0.72
C LEU A 13 -0.96 -11.04 -0.53
N ARG A 14 0.14 -11.70 -0.92
CA ARG A 14 0.90 -11.31 -2.12
C ARG A 14 0.09 -11.47 -3.40
N LEU A 15 -0.72 -12.51 -3.52
CA LEU A 15 -1.64 -12.69 -4.64
C LEU A 15 -2.68 -11.57 -4.69
N ILE A 16 -3.29 -11.23 -3.55
CA ILE A 16 -4.25 -10.13 -3.43
C ILE A 16 -3.62 -8.80 -3.87
N TYR A 17 -2.39 -8.51 -3.41
CA TYR A 17 -1.67 -7.29 -3.80
C TYR A 17 -1.32 -7.24 -5.29
N GLY A 18 -0.91 -8.38 -5.88
CA GLY A 18 -0.64 -8.47 -7.31
C GLY A 18 -1.88 -8.17 -8.16
N VAL A 19 -3.00 -8.84 -7.86
CA VAL A 19 -4.29 -8.62 -8.53
C VAL A 19 -4.75 -7.16 -8.37
N THR A 20 -4.62 -6.62 -7.17
CA THR A 20 -4.91 -5.22 -6.83
C THR A 20 -4.17 -4.25 -7.76
N ASN A 21 -2.86 -4.41 -7.96
CA ASN A 21 -2.08 -3.50 -8.81
C ASN A 21 -2.53 -3.54 -10.28
N ILE A 22 -2.87 -4.73 -10.79
CA ILE A 22 -3.35 -4.90 -12.17
C ILE A 22 -4.71 -4.23 -12.35
N LEU A 23 -5.66 -4.48 -11.45
CA LEU A 23 -6.99 -3.89 -11.50
C LEU A 23 -6.96 -2.37 -11.34
N THR A 24 -6.16 -1.85 -10.41
CA THR A 24 -5.99 -0.41 -10.20
C THR A 24 -5.37 0.27 -11.42
N LYS A 25 -4.39 -0.36 -12.07
CA LYS A 25 -3.84 0.15 -13.34
C LYS A 25 -4.91 0.19 -14.43
N GLY A 26 -5.75 -0.85 -14.53
CA GLY A 26 -6.89 -0.89 -15.44
C GLY A 26 -7.95 0.20 -15.16
N ALA A 27 -8.23 0.48 -13.90
CA ALA A 27 -9.12 1.58 -13.51
C ALA A 27 -8.56 2.95 -13.92
N PHE A 28 -7.24 3.17 -13.72
CA PHE A 28 -6.61 4.42 -14.14
C PHE A 28 -6.56 4.61 -15.66
N SER A 29 -6.47 3.54 -16.46
CA SER A 29 -6.60 3.66 -17.91
C SER A 29 -8.00 4.11 -18.36
N GLN A 30 -9.03 3.95 -17.53
CA GLN A 30 -10.39 4.43 -17.78
C GLN A 30 -10.63 5.86 -17.23
N GLY A 31 -9.59 6.54 -16.75
CA GLY A 31 -9.66 7.93 -16.29
C GLY A 31 -10.01 8.12 -14.81
N THR A 32 -10.03 7.06 -13.99
CA THR A 32 -10.35 7.18 -12.55
C THR A 32 -9.32 8.05 -11.80
N SER A 33 -9.80 8.94 -10.94
CA SER A 33 -8.97 9.74 -10.02
C SER A 33 -8.33 8.86 -8.95
N ALA A 34 -7.03 9.05 -8.69
CA ALA A 34 -6.32 8.30 -7.66
C ALA A 34 -6.86 8.62 -6.26
N CYS A 35 -7.17 9.88 -6.00
CA CYS A 35 -7.64 10.35 -4.70
C CYS A 35 -9.02 9.78 -4.36
N VAL A 36 -9.94 9.77 -5.32
CA VAL A 36 -11.29 9.18 -5.16
C VAL A 36 -11.20 7.67 -4.91
N LEU A 37 -10.36 6.96 -5.66
CA LEU A 37 -10.17 5.53 -5.46
C LEU A 37 -9.62 5.21 -4.05
N VAL A 38 -8.65 6.00 -3.57
CA VAL A 38 -8.10 5.85 -2.22
C VAL A 38 -9.13 6.19 -1.14
N PHE A 39 -9.91 7.25 -1.33
CA PHE A 39 -10.99 7.61 -0.41
C PHE A 39 -12.00 6.47 -0.26
N TYR A 40 -12.54 5.95 -1.37
CA TYR A 40 -13.48 4.84 -1.31
C TYR A 40 -12.86 3.56 -0.73
N ARG A 41 -11.57 3.31 -0.99
CA ARG A 41 -10.84 2.20 -0.35
C ARG A 41 -10.92 2.31 1.18
N PHE A 42 -10.47 3.43 1.74
CA PHE A 42 -10.45 3.62 3.19
C PHE A 42 -11.85 3.77 3.80
N LEU A 43 -12.80 4.37 3.08
CA LEU A 43 -14.18 4.49 3.54
C LEU A 43 -14.82 3.11 3.74
N ILE A 44 -14.76 2.23 2.73
CA ILE A 44 -15.33 0.88 2.84
C ILE A 44 -14.61 0.09 3.94
N ALA A 45 -13.27 0.17 4.00
CA ALA A 45 -12.51 -0.49 5.06
C ALA A 45 -12.92 0.01 6.46
N SER A 46 -13.13 1.31 6.64
CA SER A 46 -13.58 1.87 7.92
C SER A 46 -14.98 1.41 8.28
N VAL A 47 -15.94 1.43 7.35
CA VAL A 47 -17.32 0.98 7.59
C VAL A 47 -17.38 -0.49 7.99
N LEU A 48 -16.53 -1.34 7.41
CA LEU A 48 -16.48 -2.77 7.73
C LEU A 48 -15.73 -3.07 9.04
N LEU A 49 -14.58 -2.44 9.27
CA LEU A 49 -13.71 -2.75 10.42
C LEU A 49 -14.12 -2.04 11.70
N LEU A 50 -14.73 -0.85 11.62
CA LEU A 50 -15.17 -0.10 12.79
C LEU A 50 -16.14 -0.88 13.68
N PRO A 51 -17.24 -1.49 13.18
CA PRO A 51 -18.14 -2.27 14.03
C PRO A 51 -17.46 -3.50 14.61
N VAL A 52 -16.60 -4.17 13.84
CA VAL A 52 -15.86 -5.35 14.29
C VAL A 52 -14.88 -4.96 15.42
N ALA A 53 -14.03 -3.96 15.20
CA ALA A 53 -13.08 -3.49 16.20
C ALA A 53 -13.76 -3.04 17.50
N PHE A 54 -14.88 -2.32 17.38
CA PHE A 54 -15.67 -1.92 18.55
C PHE A 54 -16.34 -3.10 19.25
N ALA A 55 -16.79 -4.13 18.53
CA ALA A 55 -17.37 -5.31 19.16
C ALA A 55 -16.34 -6.13 19.95
N PHE A 56 -15.12 -6.27 19.41
CA PHE A 56 -14.08 -7.12 20.01
C PHE A 56 -13.22 -6.42 21.07
N GLU A 57 -12.80 -5.18 20.83
CA GLU A 57 -11.78 -4.52 21.68
C GLU A 57 -12.31 -3.36 22.52
N ARG A 58 -13.56 -2.89 22.33
CA ARG A 58 -14.06 -1.70 23.07
C ARG A 58 -13.99 -1.85 24.59
N LYS A 59 -14.22 -3.06 25.13
CA LYS A 59 -14.21 -3.30 26.59
C LYS A 59 -12.81 -3.41 27.17
N THR A 60 -11.81 -3.75 26.35
CA THR A 60 -10.43 -3.99 26.77
C THR A 60 -9.51 -2.83 26.38
N ALA A 61 -9.94 -1.96 25.48
CA ALA A 61 -9.15 -0.87 24.97
C ALA A 61 -9.01 0.28 25.98
N PRO A 62 -7.79 0.86 26.11
CA PRO A 62 -7.61 2.03 26.94
C PRO A 62 -8.33 3.25 26.36
N PRO A 63 -8.67 4.23 27.21
CA PRO A 63 -9.32 5.46 26.76
C PRO A 63 -8.41 6.21 25.78
N LEU A 64 -9.00 6.70 24.69
CA LEU A 64 -8.27 7.43 23.66
C LEU A 64 -7.98 8.87 24.13
N SER A 65 -6.76 9.14 24.57
CA SER A 65 -6.31 10.51 24.86
C SER A 65 -6.16 11.33 23.58
N PHE A 66 -6.42 12.63 23.64
CA PHE A 66 -6.22 13.55 22.52
C PHE A 66 -4.80 13.48 21.93
N LYS A 67 -3.78 13.33 22.79
CA LYS A 67 -2.38 13.19 22.35
C LYS A 67 -2.16 11.94 21.51
N VAL A 68 -2.73 10.81 21.92
CA VAL A 68 -2.63 9.53 21.19
C VAL A 68 -3.43 9.60 19.89
N SER A 69 -4.61 10.21 19.93
CA SER A 69 -5.43 10.48 18.73
C SER A 69 -4.66 11.31 17.69
N LEU A 70 -3.98 12.39 18.12
CA LEU A 70 -3.16 13.21 17.23
C LEU A 70 -1.98 12.41 16.65
N LYS A 71 -1.29 11.61 17.46
CA LYS A 71 -0.23 10.70 16.98
C LYS A 71 -0.77 9.73 15.93
N LEU A 72 -1.90 9.08 16.17
CA LEU A 72 -2.57 8.18 15.23
C LEU A 72 -2.96 8.90 13.94
N PHE A 73 -3.49 10.12 14.04
CA PHE A 73 -3.85 10.93 12.88
C PHE A 73 -2.62 11.24 12.02
N VAL A 74 -1.52 11.73 12.61
CA VAL A 74 -0.28 12.00 11.88
C VAL A 74 0.32 10.72 11.31
N HIS A 75 0.27 9.61 12.06
CA HIS A 75 0.77 8.31 11.61
C HIS A 75 0.00 7.78 10.40
N ALA A 76 -1.33 7.88 10.42
CA ALA A 76 -2.19 7.56 9.30
C ALA A 76 -1.95 8.49 8.09
N LEU A 77 -1.62 9.76 8.33
CA LEU A 77 -1.40 10.74 7.26
C LEU A 77 -0.25 10.33 6.34
N TYR A 78 0.94 10.14 6.90
CA TYR A 78 2.10 9.79 6.08
C TYR A 78 2.09 8.30 5.69
N GLY A 79 1.64 7.43 6.60
CA GLY A 79 1.79 5.98 6.46
C GLY A 79 0.72 5.30 5.62
N MET A 80 -0.50 5.83 5.64
CA MET A 80 -1.66 5.24 4.96
C MET A 80 -2.15 6.14 3.83
N SER A 81 -2.53 7.38 4.14
CA SER A 81 -3.17 8.26 3.16
C SER A 81 -2.18 8.75 2.10
N ALA A 82 -1.13 9.47 2.49
CA ALA A 82 -0.16 10.05 1.57
C ALA A 82 0.61 8.97 0.79
N SER A 83 1.11 7.93 1.47
CA SER A 83 1.81 6.81 0.84
C SER A 83 0.96 6.14 -0.25
N THR A 84 -0.32 5.86 0.02
CA THR A 84 -1.19 5.19 -0.95
C THR A 84 -1.53 6.11 -2.12
N ILE A 85 -1.82 7.38 -1.87
CA ILE A 85 -2.10 8.36 -2.93
C ILE A 85 -0.87 8.51 -3.84
N ILE A 86 0.32 8.73 -3.27
CA ILE A 86 1.56 8.88 -4.04
C ILE A 86 1.87 7.60 -4.82
N SER A 87 1.67 6.42 -4.21
CA SER A 87 1.85 5.13 -4.89
C SER A 87 0.95 5.00 -6.11
N TYR A 88 -0.32 5.40 -5.99
CA TYR A 88 -1.28 5.34 -7.10
C TYR A 88 -1.00 6.39 -8.18
N ILE A 89 -0.55 7.57 -7.80
CA ILE A 89 -0.06 8.58 -8.76
C ILE A 89 1.15 8.01 -9.51
N GLY A 90 2.13 7.44 -8.81
CA GLY A 90 3.29 6.79 -9.43
C GLY A 90 2.88 5.65 -10.38
N LEU A 91 1.87 4.86 -9.99
CA LEU A 91 1.31 3.79 -10.81
C LEU A 91 0.66 4.30 -12.10
N LYS A 92 0.19 5.55 -12.17
CA LYS A 92 -0.28 6.15 -13.42
C LYS A 92 0.84 6.27 -14.45
N TYR A 93 2.04 6.61 -14.00
CA TYR A 93 3.20 6.85 -14.87
C TYR A 93 4.08 5.62 -15.13
N THR A 94 3.97 4.56 -14.31
CA THR A 94 4.78 3.33 -14.46
C THR A 94 3.94 2.09 -14.74
N SER A 95 4.57 0.92 -14.87
CA SER A 95 3.90 -0.35 -15.11
C SER A 95 3.51 -1.05 -13.79
N ALA A 96 2.54 -1.97 -13.84
CA ALA A 96 2.21 -2.82 -12.70
C ALA A 96 3.39 -3.71 -12.27
N THR A 97 4.26 -4.09 -13.22
CA THR A 97 5.49 -4.86 -12.96
C THR A 97 6.49 -4.05 -12.15
N SER A 98 6.76 -2.81 -12.56
CA SER A 98 7.66 -1.88 -11.84
C SER A 98 7.12 -1.57 -10.44
N ALA A 99 5.81 -1.37 -10.32
CA ALA A 99 5.15 -1.21 -9.03
C ALA A 99 5.36 -2.42 -8.12
N SER A 100 5.17 -3.62 -8.68
CA SER A 100 5.34 -4.88 -7.95
C SER A 100 6.80 -5.09 -7.52
N ALA A 101 7.75 -4.75 -8.38
CA ALA A 101 9.18 -4.75 -8.07
C ALA A 101 9.51 -3.83 -6.89
N VAL A 102 9.00 -2.59 -6.88
CA VAL A 102 9.15 -1.69 -5.73
C VAL A 102 8.50 -2.26 -4.48
N THR A 103 7.31 -2.88 -4.59
CA THR A 103 6.66 -3.49 -3.41
C THR A 103 7.42 -4.69 -2.85
N ASN A 104 8.17 -5.39 -3.68
CA ASN A 104 9.03 -6.48 -3.25
C ASN A 104 10.27 -5.96 -2.51
N LEU A 105 10.68 -4.70 -2.73
CA LEU A 105 11.75 -4.04 -1.97
C LEU A 105 11.29 -3.48 -0.61
N LEU A 106 10.00 -3.55 -0.24
CA LEU A 106 9.52 -3.14 1.10
C LEU A 106 10.35 -3.72 2.26
N PRO A 107 10.63 -5.04 2.34
CA PRO A 107 11.50 -5.58 3.40
C PRO A 107 12.87 -4.91 3.45
N VAL A 108 13.39 -4.44 2.31
CA VAL A 108 14.66 -3.71 2.24
C VAL A 108 14.56 -2.35 2.90
N PHE A 109 13.54 -1.57 2.53
CA PHE A 109 13.28 -0.27 3.15
C PHE A 109 13.01 -0.39 4.65
N THR A 110 12.19 -1.37 5.05
CA THR A 110 11.84 -1.62 6.45
C THR A 110 13.07 -1.96 7.29
N PHE A 111 13.92 -2.86 6.81
CA PHE A 111 15.15 -3.25 7.51
C PHE A 111 16.12 -2.07 7.63
N PHE A 112 16.34 -1.33 6.54
CA PHE A 112 17.18 -0.14 6.56
C PHE A 112 16.71 0.89 7.59
N LEU A 113 15.41 1.17 7.63
CA LEU A 113 14.81 2.09 8.61
C LEU A 113 14.88 1.53 10.03
N ALA A 114 14.63 0.25 10.25
CA ALA A 114 14.73 -0.39 11.58
C ALA A 114 16.15 -0.26 12.17
N VAL A 115 17.18 -0.40 11.33
CA VAL A 115 18.58 -0.18 11.71
C VAL A 115 18.84 1.29 11.99
N LEU A 116 18.35 2.20 11.13
CA LEU A 116 18.52 3.64 11.30
C LEU A 116 17.92 4.14 12.63
N PHE A 117 16.74 3.66 12.99
CA PHE A 117 16.09 3.96 14.27
C PHE A 117 16.67 3.16 15.46
N ARG A 118 17.73 2.37 15.26
CA ARG A 118 18.35 1.50 16.26
C ARG A 118 17.36 0.52 16.93
N MET A 119 16.27 0.19 16.25
CA MET A 119 15.34 -0.86 16.70
C MET A 119 15.94 -2.26 16.49
N GLU A 120 16.90 -2.37 15.57
CA GLU A 120 17.53 -3.62 15.20
C GLU A 120 19.06 -3.51 15.23
N SER A 121 19.72 -4.40 16.00
CA SER A 121 21.18 -4.43 16.06
C SER A 121 21.74 -5.25 14.90
N LEU A 122 22.45 -4.60 13.97
CA LEU A 122 23.23 -5.30 12.95
C LEU A 122 24.49 -5.90 13.55
N ASN A 123 24.41 -7.16 13.97
CA ASN A 123 25.60 -7.92 14.32
C ASN A 123 25.90 -8.96 13.25
N LEU A 124 26.68 -8.56 12.24
CA LEU A 124 27.10 -9.41 11.13
C LEU A 124 28.00 -10.57 11.55
N LYS A 125 28.50 -10.58 12.81
CA LYS A 125 29.27 -11.70 13.36
C LYS A 125 28.38 -12.81 13.90
N ARG A 126 27.09 -12.56 14.13
CA ARG A 126 26.13 -13.58 14.58
C ARG A 126 25.35 -14.13 13.40
N SER A 127 25.07 -15.44 13.43
CA SER A 127 24.25 -16.14 12.43
C SER A 127 22.91 -15.44 12.16
N HIS A 128 22.26 -14.91 13.19
CA HIS A 128 21.00 -14.17 13.04
C HIS A 128 21.13 -12.87 12.19
N GLY A 129 22.26 -12.15 12.30
CA GLY A 129 22.52 -10.96 11.47
C GLY A 129 22.82 -11.34 10.02
N ILE A 130 23.54 -12.44 9.82
CA ILE A 130 23.85 -12.97 8.48
C ILE A 130 22.56 -13.39 7.76
N VAL A 131 21.67 -14.12 8.43
CA VAL A 131 20.38 -14.56 7.84
C VAL A 131 19.50 -13.38 7.42
N LYS A 132 19.48 -12.29 8.20
CA LYS A 132 18.72 -11.08 7.87
C LYS A 132 19.24 -10.41 6.60
N VAL A 133 20.56 -10.23 6.51
CA VAL A 133 21.19 -9.62 5.34
C VAL A 133 21.14 -10.55 4.13
N SER A 134 21.26 -11.86 4.29
CA SER A 134 21.13 -12.79 3.17
C SER A 134 19.71 -12.78 2.59
N GLY A 135 18.68 -12.67 3.45
CA GLY A 135 17.29 -12.50 3.00
C GLY A 135 17.08 -11.20 2.23
N LEU A 136 17.74 -10.12 2.65
CA LEU A 136 17.75 -8.83 1.97
C LEU A 136 18.37 -8.92 0.57
N VAL A 137 19.57 -9.51 0.48
CA VAL A 137 20.30 -9.69 -0.78
C VAL A 137 19.51 -10.59 -1.73
N LEU A 138 18.95 -11.69 -1.23
CA LEU A 138 18.11 -12.58 -2.04
C LEU A 138 16.87 -11.85 -2.56
N CYS A 139 16.26 -10.99 -1.76
CA CYS A 139 15.12 -10.17 -2.17
C CYS A 139 15.51 -9.18 -3.28
N SER A 140 16.62 -8.47 -3.12
CA SER A 140 17.15 -7.57 -4.16
C SER A 140 17.45 -8.31 -5.46
N ILE A 141 18.10 -9.49 -5.39
CA ILE A 141 18.37 -10.34 -6.56
C ILE A 141 17.05 -10.75 -7.23
N GLY A 142 16.07 -11.21 -6.47
CA GLY A 142 14.76 -11.60 -7.01
C GLY A 142 14.05 -10.45 -7.74
N VAL A 143 14.16 -9.22 -7.22
CA VAL A 143 13.62 -8.02 -7.89
C VAL A 143 14.37 -7.70 -9.17
N THR A 144 15.71 -7.78 -9.16
CA THR A 144 16.52 -7.58 -10.38
C THR A 144 16.19 -8.63 -11.44
N VAL A 145 16.04 -9.91 -11.05
CA VAL A 145 15.64 -10.98 -11.97
C VAL A 145 14.25 -10.70 -12.55
N LEU A 146 13.26 -10.31 -11.72
CA LEU A 146 11.92 -9.95 -12.21
C LEU A 146 11.94 -8.74 -13.15
N ALA A 147 12.83 -7.77 -12.91
CA ALA A 147 12.97 -6.59 -13.77
C ALA A 147 13.63 -6.91 -15.11
N LEU A 148 14.55 -7.88 -15.13
CA LEU A 148 15.24 -8.36 -16.34
C LEU A 148 14.47 -9.49 -17.05
N TYR A 149 13.49 -10.09 -16.37
CA TYR A 149 12.63 -11.12 -16.93
C TYR A 149 11.68 -10.50 -17.94
N GLN A 150 12.10 -10.49 -19.21
CA GLN A 150 11.23 -10.28 -20.35
C GLN A 150 10.38 -11.54 -20.55
N GLY A 151 9.32 -11.67 -19.76
CA GLY A 151 8.27 -12.65 -20.06
C GLY A 151 7.67 -12.38 -21.44
N PRO A 152 7.21 -13.40 -22.17
CA PRO A 152 6.48 -13.17 -23.42
C PRO A 152 5.35 -12.20 -23.13
N GLU A 153 5.27 -11.10 -23.89
CA GLU A 153 4.12 -10.22 -23.82
C GLU A 153 2.89 -11.11 -23.98
N LEU A 154 2.08 -11.22 -22.94
CA LEU A 154 0.77 -11.85 -23.05
C LEU A 154 0.04 -10.98 -24.07
N LYS A 155 0.11 -11.37 -25.34
CA LYS A 155 -0.68 -10.81 -26.43
C LYS A 155 -2.11 -10.86 -25.92
N SER A 156 -2.56 -9.69 -25.51
CA SER A 156 -3.90 -9.49 -25.01
C SER A 156 -4.85 -10.06 -26.06
N PHE A 157 -5.52 -11.15 -25.71
CA PHE A 157 -6.63 -11.72 -26.48
C PHE A 157 -7.83 -10.76 -26.55
N ILE A 158 -7.69 -9.53 -26.05
CA ILE A 158 -8.63 -8.43 -26.21
C ILE A 158 -8.16 -7.61 -27.41
N HIS A 159 -8.76 -7.93 -28.55
CA HIS A 159 -8.57 -7.27 -29.84
C HIS A 159 -9.08 -5.82 -29.78
N HIS A 160 -8.28 -4.90 -29.22
CA HIS A 160 -8.51 -3.46 -29.40
C HIS A 160 -7.20 -2.67 -29.35
N ARG A 161 -6.64 -2.42 -30.55
CA ARG A 161 -5.91 -1.21 -30.98
C ARG A 161 -5.11 -0.38 -29.95
N LEU A 162 -4.38 -0.98 -29.01
CA LEU A 162 -3.60 -0.22 -28.02
C LEU A 162 -2.12 0.03 -28.41
N PHE A 163 -1.68 -0.45 -29.57
CA PHE A 163 -0.29 -0.33 -30.04
C PHE A 163 -0.18 0.26 -31.45
N HIS A 164 -0.84 1.39 -31.66
CA HIS A 164 -0.50 2.25 -32.80
C HIS A 164 -0.40 3.69 -32.31
N GLU A 165 0.67 4.01 -31.58
CA GLU A 165 1.14 5.39 -31.51
C GLU A 165 2.29 5.58 -32.49
N THR A 166 1.93 6.25 -33.57
CA THR A 166 2.78 7.06 -34.45
C THR A 166 3.77 7.92 -33.64
N SER A 167 5.06 7.67 -33.86
CA SER A 167 6.19 8.63 -33.97
C SER A 167 6.20 9.94 -33.16
N HIS A 168 7.34 10.16 -32.46
CA HIS A 168 7.91 11.39 -31.88
C HIS A 168 7.58 11.77 -30.42
N ASP A 169 8.18 11.09 -29.42
CA ASP A 169 8.79 11.68 -28.20
C ASP A 169 9.29 10.61 -27.19
N SER A 170 10.34 9.85 -27.52
CA SER A 170 10.85 8.78 -26.64
C SER A 170 11.36 9.29 -25.28
N THR A 171 11.93 10.49 -25.25
CA THR A 171 12.53 11.10 -24.04
C THR A 171 11.50 11.48 -22.98
N ASN A 172 10.33 12.00 -23.40
CA ASN A 172 9.24 12.37 -22.51
C ASN A 172 8.55 11.15 -21.89
N SER A 173 8.44 10.04 -22.64
CA SER A 173 7.91 8.77 -22.14
C SER A 173 8.82 8.16 -21.06
N THR A 174 10.13 8.10 -21.31
CA THR A 174 11.11 7.60 -20.33
C THR A 174 11.13 8.45 -19.06
N ARG A 175 11.10 9.79 -19.17
CA ARG A 175 11.07 10.70 -18.01
C ARG A 175 9.84 10.47 -17.13
N LYS A 176 8.66 10.30 -17.73
CA LYS A 176 7.42 9.99 -17.00
C LYS A 176 7.52 8.64 -16.28
N TRP A 177 8.03 7.61 -16.95
CA TRP A 177 8.23 6.30 -16.32
C TRP A 177 9.18 6.36 -15.12
N ILE A 178 10.33 7.03 -15.27
CA ILE A 178 11.30 7.23 -14.17
C ILE A 178 10.64 7.96 -12.99
N LEU A 179 9.90 9.04 -13.27
CA LEU A 179 9.15 9.76 -12.24
C LEU A 179 8.17 8.84 -11.49
N GLY A 180 7.46 7.96 -12.21
CA GLY A 180 6.57 6.96 -11.61
C GLY A 180 7.29 6.01 -10.64
N VAL A 181 8.47 5.51 -11.02
CA VAL A 181 9.29 4.64 -10.17
C VAL A 181 9.82 5.37 -8.94
N ILE A 182 10.25 6.62 -9.08
CA ILE A 182 10.70 7.46 -7.96
C ILE A 182 9.55 7.70 -6.97
N LEU A 183 8.36 8.07 -7.47
CA LEU A 183 7.17 8.27 -6.64
C LEU A 183 6.77 7.01 -5.89
N GLN A 184 6.79 5.85 -6.56
CA GLN A 184 6.50 4.57 -5.90
C GLN A 184 7.54 4.19 -4.85
N SER A 185 8.82 4.43 -5.14
CA SER A 185 9.90 4.14 -4.18
C SER A 185 9.76 5.03 -2.94
N PHE A 186 9.43 6.31 -3.13
CA PHE A 186 9.14 7.23 -2.04
C PHE A 186 7.92 6.79 -1.21
N ALA A 187 6.83 6.41 -1.87
CA ALA A 187 5.65 5.87 -1.21
C ALA A 187 5.96 4.57 -0.42
N ALA A 188 6.78 3.69 -0.97
CA ALA A 188 7.23 2.47 -0.30
C ALA A 188 8.07 2.77 0.94
N ALA A 189 8.95 3.77 0.88
CA ALA A 189 9.72 4.22 2.04
C ALA A 189 8.82 4.81 3.14
N MET A 190 7.79 5.60 2.78
CA MET A 190 6.80 6.11 3.75
C MET A 190 6.01 4.98 4.41
N TRP A 191 5.59 3.97 3.62
CA TRP A 191 4.91 2.79 4.14
C TRP A 191 5.81 1.96 5.06
N ALA A 192 7.08 1.78 4.68
CA ALA A 192 8.07 1.10 5.51
C ALA A 192 8.31 1.85 6.83
N LEU A 193 8.42 3.18 6.78
CA LEU A 193 8.53 4.02 7.98
C LEU A 193 7.34 3.85 8.91
N TRP A 194 6.13 3.83 8.34
CA TRP A 194 4.91 3.55 9.09
C TRP A 194 4.98 2.18 9.76
N ALA A 195 5.34 1.14 9.02
CA ALA A 195 5.44 -0.22 9.54
C ALA A 195 6.48 -0.36 10.68
N VAL A 196 7.63 0.31 10.57
CA VAL A 196 8.68 0.31 11.62
C VAL A 196 8.19 1.03 12.87
N LEU A 197 7.55 2.18 12.72
CA LEU A 197 7.08 2.99 13.86
C LEU A 197 5.79 2.46 14.49
N GLN A 198 5.04 1.60 13.80
CA GLN A 198 3.81 0.96 14.29
C GLN A 198 4.04 0.24 15.64
N GLY A 199 5.21 -0.38 15.84
CA GLY A 199 5.57 -1.07 17.08
C GLY A 199 5.63 -0.15 18.30
N HIS A 200 6.13 1.08 18.14
CA HIS A 200 6.14 2.07 19.22
C HIS A 200 4.72 2.52 19.58
N LEU A 201 3.86 2.64 18.56
CA LEU A 201 2.48 3.06 18.76
C LEU A 201 1.64 1.99 19.48
N PHE A 202 1.95 0.71 19.28
CA PHE A 202 1.35 -0.37 20.07
C PHE A 202 1.79 -0.36 21.54
N GLY A 203 2.94 0.24 21.86
CA GLY A 203 3.33 0.50 23.26
C GLY A 203 2.44 1.53 23.96
N GLU A 204 1.94 2.53 23.22
CA GLU A 204 1.04 3.56 23.76
C GLU A 204 -0.44 3.16 23.68
N TYR A 205 -0.83 2.42 22.64
CA TYR A 205 -2.19 1.95 22.42
C TYR A 205 -2.21 0.46 22.04
N PRO A 206 -2.27 -0.44 23.04
CA PRO A 206 -2.05 -1.88 22.88
C PRO A 206 -3.18 -2.63 22.14
N SER A 207 -4.33 -2.00 21.91
CA SER A 207 -5.45 -2.57 21.14
C SER A 207 -5.18 -2.49 19.65
N LYS A 208 -4.65 -3.57 19.07
CA LYS A 208 -4.01 -3.54 17.74
C LYS A 208 -5.05 -3.46 16.61
N LEU A 209 -6.19 -4.13 16.75
CA LEU A 209 -7.29 -4.05 15.78
C LEU A 209 -7.93 -2.66 15.79
N LEU A 210 -8.18 -2.11 16.98
CA LEU A 210 -8.75 -0.78 17.15
C LEU A 210 -7.78 0.32 16.72
N ASN A 211 -6.48 0.20 17.02
CA ASN A 211 -5.43 1.11 16.54
C ASN A 211 -5.47 1.22 15.01
N THR A 212 -5.40 0.08 14.32
CA THR A 212 -5.41 0.02 12.86
C THR A 212 -6.72 0.56 12.29
N THR A 213 -7.84 0.26 12.92
CA THR A 213 -9.17 0.76 12.51
C THR A 213 -9.27 2.27 12.65
N LEU A 214 -8.78 2.85 13.75
CA LEU A 214 -8.73 4.31 13.94
C LEU A 214 -7.83 4.97 12.88
N GLN A 215 -6.69 4.37 12.56
CA GLN A 215 -5.83 4.86 11.48
C GLN A 215 -6.53 4.81 10.11
N ILE A 216 -7.32 3.77 9.82
CA ILE A 216 -8.11 3.67 8.59
C ILE A 216 -9.20 4.74 8.54
N VAL A 217 -9.88 5.01 9.66
CA VAL A 217 -10.86 6.10 9.77
C VAL A 217 -10.19 7.46 9.50
N PHE A 218 -9.05 7.73 10.13
CA PHE A 218 -8.29 8.96 9.89
C PHE A 218 -7.81 9.07 8.44
N ALA A 219 -7.30 7.98 7.86
CA ALA A 219 -6.89 7.94 6.46
C ALA A 219 -8.08 8.20 5.51
N SER A 220 -9.28 7.71 5.83
CA SER A 220 -10.50 8.01 5.06
C SER A 220 -10.83 9.50 5.09
N ILE A 221 -10.75 10.14 6.26
CA ILE A 221 -11.00 11.59 6.40
C ILE A 221 -9.93 12.38 5.64
N GLN A 222 -8.65 12.04 5.81
CA GLN A 222 -7.53 12.73 5.17
C GLN A 222 -7.58 12.59 3.65
N SER A 223 -7.86 11.39 3.13
CA SER A 223 -7.98 11.16 1.69
C SER A 223 -9.19 11.87 1.09
N PHE A 224 -10.30 11.97 1.83
CA PHE A 224 -11.44 12.81 1.45
C PHE A 224 -11.05 14.28 1.34
N LEU A 225 -10.36 14.83 2.36
CA LEU A 225 -9.89 16.21 2.33
C LEU A 225 -8.93 16.46 1.17
N MET A 226 -8.00 15.54 0.90
CA MET A 226 -7.09 15.63 -0.24
C MET A 226 -7.84 15.55 -1.58
N ALA A 227 -8.82 14.66 -1.70
CA ALA A 227 -9.69 14.60 -2.88
C ALA A 227 -10.46 15.91 -3.08
N LEU A 228 -11.03 16.48 -2.02
CA LEU A 228 -11.69 17.78 -2.09
C LEU A 228 -10.74 18.90 -2.48
N LEU A 229 -9.51 18.93 -1.97
CA LEU A 229 -8.54 19.98 -2.31
C LEU A 229 -8.10 19.89 -3.78
N ILE A 230 -7.91 18.67 -4.29
CA ILE A 230 -7.47 18.43 -5.67
C ILE A 230 -8.63 18.59 -6.65
N GLU A 231 -9.83 18.11 -6.31
CA GLU A 231 -11.00 18.08 -7.19
C GLU A 231 -11.93 19.28 -7.05
N ARG A 232 -11.87 20.07 -5.98
CA ARG A 232 -12.49 21.42 -5.98
C ARG A 232 -11.88 22.33 -7.05
N PHE A 233 -10.69 21.99 -7.57
CA PHE A 233 -10.10 22.68 -8.72
C PHE A 233 -10.71 22.23 -10.07
N PHE A 234 -11.39 21.07 -10.13
CA PHE A 234 -12.05 20.52 -11.33
C PHE A 234 -13.37 19.82 -10.96
N LYS A 235 -14.49 20.57 -11.01
CA LYS A 235 -15.91 20.16 -11.01
C LYS A 235 -16.31 18.87 -10.25
N MET A 236 -17.10 19.07 -9.18
CA MET A 236 -17.74 18.09 -8.28
C MET A 236 -18.60 16.97 -8.94
N GLU A 237 -18.85 16.97 -10.25
CA GLU A 237 -19.64 15.92 -10.93
C GLU A 237 -18.89 14.57 -11.05
N ALA A 238 -17.56 14.56 -10.97
CA ALA A 238 -16.75 13.34 -11.09
C ALA A 238 -16.74 12.46 -9.82
N LEU A 239 -16.95 13.05 -8.64
CA LEU A 239 -16.93 12.37 -7.34
C LEU A 239 -18.08 11.35 -7.17
N PHE A 240 -19.24 11.63 -7.79
CA PHE A 240 -20.42 10.77 -7.74
C PHE A 240 -20.72 10.03 -9.07
N GLY A 241 -20.12 10.47 -10.18
CA GLY A 241 -20.35 9.90 -11.52
C GLY A 241 -19.44 8.72 -11.90
N CYS A 242 -18.43 8.40 -11.09
CA CYS A 242 -17.57 7.24 -11.35
C CYS A 242 -18.38 5.97 -11.12
N ARG A 243 -18.85 5.32 -12.21
CA ARG A 243 -19.49 3.99 -12.15
C ARG A 243 -18.60 3.10 -11.29
N PRO A 244 -19.06 2.65 -10.11
CA PRO A 244 -18.21 1.84 -9.26
C PRO A 244 -17.95 0.54 -10.02
N CYS A 245 -16.69 0.26 -10.31
CA CYS A 245 -16.24 -1.11 -10.44
C CYS A 245 -16.38 -1.75 -9.04
N GLY A 246 -17.62 -2.01 -8.62
CA GLY A 246 -17.98 -2.49 -7.29
C GLY A 246 -17.30 -3.83 -6.97
N TYR A 247 -17.05 -4.63 -8.00
CA TYR A 247 -16.29 -5.88 -7.91
C TYR A 247 -14.80 -5.66 -7.58
N THR A 248 -14.20 -4.57 -8.09
CA THR A 248 -12.81 -4.23 -7.79
C THR A 248 -12.69 -3.77 -6.35
N LEU A 249 -13.55 -2.86 -5.87
CA LEU A 249 -13.49 -2.31 -4.50
C LEU A 249 -13.86 -3.31 -3.39
N PHE A 250 -14.77 -4.25 -3.65
CA PHE A 250 -15.22 -5.23 -2.65
C PHE A 250 -14.18 -6.33 -2.39
N TRP A 251 -13.49 -6.82 -3.42
CA TRP A 251 -12.37 -7.76 -3.27
C TRP A 251 -11.11 -7.10 -2.67
N TYR A 252 -10.91 -5.81 -2.94
CA TYR A 252 -9.77 -5.01 -2.51
C TYR A 252 -9.62 -4.82 -0.99
N ASN A 253 -10.76 -4.63 -0.31
CA ASN A 253 -10.79 -4.23 1.10
C ASN A 253 -10.92 -5.40 2.07
N THR A 254 -11.67 -6.43 1.69
CA THR A 254 -11.95 -7.59 2.58
C THR A 254 -10.69 -8.42 2.83
N CYS A 255 -9.76 -8.46 1.87
CA CYS A 255 -8.58 -9.33 1.92
C CYS A 255 -7.29 -8.63 2.40
N THR A 256 -7.13 -7.32 2.17
CA THR A 256 -5.89 -6.61 2.55
C THR A 256 -5.84 -6.21 4.03
N PHE A 257 -6.98 -5.94 4.67
CA PHE A 257 -7.02 -5.35 6.01
C PHE A 257 -7.51 -6.28 7.11
N VAL A 258 -8.16 -7.41 6.78
CA VAL A 258 -8.59 -8.42 7.77
C VAL A 258 -7.41 -9.30 8.23
N LEU A 259 -6.37 -9.46 7.40
CA LEU A 259 -5.24 -10.36 7.68
C LEU A 259 -4.09 -9.77 8.52
N PRO A 260 -3.77 -8.45 8.47
CA PRO A 260 -2.88 -7.84 9.46
C PRO A 260 -3.44 -7.92 10.88
N ALA A 261 -4.77 -7.96 11.02
CA ALA A 261 -5.43 -8.11 12.32
C ALA A 261 -5.35 -9.55 12.87
N SER A 262 -5.32 -10.58 12.01
CA SER A 262 -5.26 -11.99 12.42
C SER A 262 -3.85 -12.56 12.59
N LEU A 263 -2.81 -11.90 12.07
CA LEU A 263 -1.40 -12.24 12.35
C LEU A 263 -0.88 -11.65 13.67
N VAL A 264 -1.75 -10.94 14.35
CA VAL A 264 -1.42 -10.08 15.47
C VAL A 264 -2.14 -10.53 16.77
N SER A 265 -3.06 -11.49 16.63
CA SER A 265 -3.64 -12.35 17.66
C SER A 265 -2.81 -13.60 17.90
#